data_AF-A0A0F7M6G3-F1
#
_entry.id   AF-A0A0F7M6G3-F1
#
_cell.length_a   1.000
_cell.length_b   1.000
_cell.length_c   1.000
_cell.angle_alpha   90.00
_cell.angle_beta   90.00
_cell.angle_gamma   90.00
#
_symmetry.space_group_name_H-M   'P 1'
#
loop_
_entity.id
_entity.type
_entity.pdbx_description
1 polymer ?
#
loop_
_entity_poly.entity_id
_entity_poly.type
_entity_poly.pdbx_seq_one_letter_code
_entity_poly.pdbx_strand_id
1 'polypeptide(L)'
;MQSRNEYFYQLFSELQKQCKDKVAGHLGHSEESNEQLLNDLDTLLKQFGQKTDYVDLGGDILQRIISHYPDITPLMHRDLLWFCGGQCLHYLGDEELERYQLIEERYFQAEAANYREIRAQAFGMH
;
A
#
# COMPACT_ATOMS: atom_id res chain seq x y z
N MET A 1 -11.32 -12.88 -11.44
CA MET A 1 -11.08 -11.48 -11.86
C MET A 1 -10.69 -10.73 -10.60
N GLN A 2 -9.45 -10.27 -10.49
CA GLN A 2 -9.00 -9.58 -9.28
C GLN A 2 -9.49 -8.14 -9.33
N SER A 3 -10.39 -7.79 -8.41
CA SER A 3 -10.88 -6.42 -8.25
C SER A 3 -9.77 -5.50 -7.71
N ARG A 4 -9.91 -4.19 -7.96
CA ARG A 4 -9.02 -3.15 -7.41
C ARG A 4 -8.78 -3.34 -5.90
N ASN A 5 -9.84 -3.58 -5.12
CA ASN A 5 -9.72 -3.75 -3.67
C ASN A 5 -8.98 -5.03 -3.28
N GLU A 6 -9.22 -6.16 -3.96
CA GLU A 6 -8.47 -7.40 -3.70
C GLU A 6 -6.98 -7.25 -4.02
N TYR A 7 -6.63 -6.46 -5.04
CA TYR A 7 -5.25 -6.13 -5.35
C TYR A 7 -4.57 -5.39 -4.20
N PHE A 8 -5.17 -4.30 -3.73
CA PHE A 8 -4.59 -3.52 -2.62
C PHE A 8 -4.58 -4.27 -1.29
N TYR A 9 -5.60 -5.09 -1.01
CA TYR A 9 -5.60 -5.96 0.15
C TYR A 9 -4.39 -6.91 0.17
N GLN A 10 -4.07 -7.52 -0.98
CA GLN A 10 -2.88 -8.38 -1.10
C GLN A 10 -1.59 -7.61 -0.84
N LEU A 11 -1.48 -6.38 -1.36
CA LEU A 11 -0.30 -5.54 -1.11
C LEU A 11 -0.14 -5.19 0.37
N PHE A 12 -1.22 -4.81 1.06
CA PHE A 12 -1.16 -4.57 2.51
C PHE A 12 -0.86 -5.84 3.30
N SER A 13 -1.40 -6.99 2.89
CA SER A 13 -1.12 -8.27 3.55
C SER A 13 0.35 -8.67 3.42
N GLU A 14 0.93 -8.46 2.23
CA GLU A 14 2.35 -8.69 1.98
C GLU A 14 3.23 -7.73 2.79
N LEU A 15 2.89 -6.44 2.82
CA LEU A 15 3.57 -5.45 3.66
C LEU A 15 3.52 -5.84 5.14
N GLN A 16 2.36 -6.25 5.66
CA GLN A 16 2.24 -6.72 7.04
C GLN A 16 3.17 -7.90 7.31
N LYS A 17 3.21 -8.88 6.41
CA LYS A 17 4.07 -10.06 6.57
C LYS A 17 5.54 -9.67 6.62
N GLN A 18 5.98 -8.75 5.75
CA GLN A 18 7.35 -8.25 5.74
C GLN A 18 7.67 -7.45 7.00
N CYS A 19 6.73 -6.63 7.49
CA CYS A 19 6.87 -5.94 8.76
C CYS A 19 6.99 -6.92 9.93
N LYS A 20 6.16 -7.98 9.98
CA LYS A 20 6.26 -8.99 11.06
C LYS A 20 7.63 -9.67 11.11
N ASP A 21 8.26 -9.91 9.95
CA ASP A 21 9.58 -10.54 9.87
C ASP A 21 10.71 -9.56 10.26
N LYS A 22 10.65 -8.32 9.77
CA LYS A 22 11.76 -7.35 9.90
C LYS A 22 11.62 -6.36 11.06
N VAL A 23 10.40 -6.02 11.47
CA VAL A 23 10.11 -5.03 12.53
C VAL A 23 10.11 -5.67 13.91
N ALA A 24 9.68 -6.93 14.06
CA ALA A 24 9.57 -7.60 15.36
C ALA A 24 10.90 -7.71 16.14
N GLY A 25 12.05 -7.59 15.46
CA GLY A 25 13.39 -7.56 16.08
C GLY A 25 14.19 -6.32 15.74
N HIS A 26 13.55 -5.24 15.28
CA HIS A 26 14.24 -4.08 14.75
C HIS A 26 14.88 -3.24 15.86
N LEU A 27 16.22 -3.28 15.96
CA LEU A 27 17.01 -2.60 16.99
C LEU A 27 16.97 -1.06 16.92
N GLY A 28 16.48 -0.50 15.80
CA GLY A 28 16.40 0.95 15.60
C GLY A 28 15.25 1.66 16.31
N HIS A 29 14.29 0.93 16.90
CA HIS A 29 13.10 1.47 17.56
C HIS A 29 12.78 0.71 18.85
N SER A 30 11.94 1.30 19.71
CA SER A 30 11.44 0.60 20.89
C SER A 30 10.53 -0.56 20.50
N GLU A 31 10.54 -1.62 21.31
CA GLU A 31 9.65 -2.78 21.15
C GLU A 31 8.18 -2.35 21.10
N GLU A 32 7.77 -1.42 21.96
CA GLU A 32 6.41 -0.85 21.96
C GLU A 32 6.08 -0.16 20.62
N SER A 33 7.01 0.58 20.03
CA SER A 33 6.79 1.25 18.73
C SER A 33 6.61 0.23 17.61
N ASN A 34 7.42 -0.82 17.63
CA ASN A 34 7.38 -1.93 16.69
C ASN A 34 6.05 -2.69 16.80
N GLU A 35 5.65 -3.05 18.02
CA GLU A 35 4.38 -3.72 18.31
C GLU A 35 3.18 -2.87 17.88
N GLN A 36 3.20 -1.56 18.16
CA GLN A 36 2.13 -0.65 17.75
C GLN A 36 1.97 -0.64 16.23
N LEU A 37 3.06 -0.54 15.46
CA LEU A 37 2.99 -0.58 13.99
C LEU A 37 2.38 -1.90 13.49
N LEU A 38 2.77 -3.03 14.08
CA LEU A 38 2.24 -4.34 13.71
C LEU A 38 0.75 -4.49 14.05
N ASN A 39 0.32 -3.94 15.19
CA ASN A 39 -1.08 -3.90 15.61
C ASN A 39 -1.92 -2.99 14.71
N ASP A 40 -1.38 -1.83 14.31
CA ASP A 40 -2.03 -0.90 13.38
C ASP A 40 -2.23 -1.57 12.02
N LEU A 41 -1.21 -2.27 11.50
CA LEU A 41 -1.31 -3.05 10.26
C LEU A 41 -2.35 -4.18 10.33
N ASP A 42 -2.46 -4.86 11.48
CA ASP A 42 -3.50 -5.87 11.70
C ASP A 42 -4.91 -5.27 11.72
N THR A 43 -5.05 -4.12 12.38
CA THR A 43 -6.29 -3.36 12.44
C THR A 43 -6.70 -2.88 11.05
N LEU A 44 -5.73 -2.37 10.26
CA LEU A 44 -5.94 -1.94 8.89
C LEU A 44 -6.50 -3.08 8.03
N LEU A 45 -5.89 -4.26 8.06
CA LEU A 45 -6.37 -5.41 7.27
C LEU A 45 -7.78 -5.85 7.66
N LYS A 46 -8.11 -5.79 8.96
CA LYS A 46 -9.46 -6.07 9.45
C LYS A 46 -10.47 -5.03 8.94
N GLN A 47 -10.14 -3.74 9.02
CA GLN A 47 -10.98 -2.65 8.52
C GLN A 47 -11.16 -2.70 7.00
N PHE A 48 -10.08 -3.02 6.27
CA PHE A 48 -10.12 -3.21 4.82
C PHE A 48 -11.11 -4.32 4.43
N GLY A 49 -11.06 -5.47 5.12
CA GLY A 49 -12.02 -6.57 4.91
C GLY A 49 -13.47 -6.19 5.22
N GLN A 50 -13.67 -5.30 6.20
CA GLN A 50 -14.99 -4.76 6.57
C GLN A 50 -15.44 -3.58 5.70
N LYS A 51 -14.58 -3.09 4.80
CA LYS A 51 -14.78 -1.88 3.97
C LYS A 51 -15.11 -0.63 4.80
N THR A 52 -14.51 -0.50 5.98
CA THR A 52 -14.64 0.67 6.87
C THR A 52 -13.50 1.67 6.61
N ASP A 53 -13.32 2.72 7.43
CA ASP A 53 -12.30 3.77 7.25
C ASP A 53 -10.84 3.24 7.31
N TYR A 54 -10.39 2.55 6.26
CA TYR A 54 -9.03 2.00 6.12
C TYR A 54 -8.07 2.98 5.42
N VAL A 55 -8.58 4.03 4.77
CA VAL A 55 -7.76 4.96 3.98
C VAL A 55 -6.89 5.82 4.90
N ASP A 56 -7.48 6.40 5.94
CA ASP A 56 -6.78 7.27 6.89
C ASP A 56 -5.72 6.49 7.68
N LEU A 57 -6.12 5.37 8.30
CA LEU A 57 -5.17 4.50 9.03
C LEU A 57 -4.06 3.97 8.12
N GLY A 58 -4.39 3.62 6.88
CA GLY A 58 -3.40 3.21 5.88
C GLY A 58 -2.39 4.32 5.61
N GLY A 59 -2.86 5.54 5.36
CA GLY A 59 -2.00 6.70 5.12
C GLY A 59 -1.05 6.99 6.28
N ASP A 60 -1.56 6.96 7.52
CA ASP A 60 -0.76 7.16 8.73
C ASP A 60 0.33 6.09 8.89
N ILE A 61 -0.01 4.82 8.63
CA ILE A 61 0.93 3.70 8.65
C ILE A 61 2.03 3.90 7.60
N LEU A 62 1.66 4.23 6.35
CA LEU A 62 2.63 4.42 5.27
C LEU A 62 3.56 5.60 5.58
N GLN A 63 3.04 6.72 6.06
CA GLN A 63 3.85 7.88 6.47
C GLN A 63 4.81 7.54 7.60
N ARG A 64 4.35 6.77 8.59
CA ARG A 64 5.19 6.28 9.70
C ARG A 64 6.30 5.37 9.19
N ILE A 65 6.01 4.46 8.26
CA ILE A 65 7.02 3.58 7.66
C ILE A 65 8.08 4.40 6.92
N ILE A 66 7.67 5.34 6.07
CA ILE A 66 8.59 6.18 5.30
C ILE A 66 9.50 7.02 6.22
N SER A 67 8.93 7.57 7.30
CA SER A 67 9.64 8.52 8.17
C SER A 67 10.53 7.83 9.21
N HIS A 68 10.09 6.68 9.73
CA HIS A 68 10.76 6.01 10.86
C HIS A 68 11.42 4.69 10.45
N TYR A 69 10.95 3.99 9.43
CA TYR A 69 11.43 2.68 9.02
C TYR A 69 12.01 2.72 7.59
N PRO A 70 13.14 3.41 7.38
CA PRO A 70 13.74 3.56 6.05
C PRO A 70 14.16 2.21 5.45
N ASP A 71 14.43 1.19 6.27
CA ASP A 71 14.77 -0.17 5.80
C ASP A 71 13.55 -0.93 5.25
N ILE A 72 12.35 -0.55 5.69
CA ILE A 72 11.08 -1.16 5.26
C ILE A 72 10.50 -0.41 4.06
N THR A 73 10.77 0.89 3.95
CA THR A 73 10.27 1.76 2.88
C THR A 73 10.49 1.21 1.46
N PRO A 74 11.65 0.63 1.08
CA PRO A 74 11.86 0.05 -0.25
C PRO A 74 11.07 -1.23 -0.51
N LEU A 75 10.61 -1.91 0.55
CA LEU A 75 9.83 -3.15 0.47
C LEU A 75 8.34 -2.85 0.27
N MET A 76 7.91 -1.67 0.72
CA MET A 76 6.56 -1.16 0.53
C MET A 76 6.28 -0.90 -0.95
N HIS A 77 5.18 -1.45 -1.43
CA HIS A 77 4.79 -1.28 -2.83
C HIS A 77 4.24 0.13 -3.07
N ARG A 78 4.76 0.82 -4.09
CA ARG A 78 4.40 2.23 -4.38
C ARG A 78 2.91 2.41 -4.68
N ASP A 79 2.25 1.40 -5.24
CA ASP A 79 0.80 1.46 -5.51
C ASP A 79 -0.03 1.69 -4.22
N LEU A 80 0.49 1.34 -3.03
CA LEU A 80 -0.17 1.66 -1.75
C LEU A 80 -0.27 3.19 -1.52
N LEU A 81 0.73 3.95 -1.97
CA LEU A 81 0.74 5.40 -1.87
C LEU A 81 -0.35 6.03 -2.74
N TRP A 82 -0.55 5.48 -3.94
CA TRP A 82 -1.63 5.86 -4.83
C TRP A 82 -3.00 5.55 -4.22
N PHE A 83 -3.13 4.35 -3.61
CA PHE A 83 -4.39 3.91 -3.03
C PHE A 83 -4.84 4.74 -1.83
N CYS A 84 -3.93 5.04 -0.90
CA CYS A 84 -4.24 5.90 0.25
C CYS A 84 -4.47 7.35 -0.17
N GLY A 85 -3.80 7.81 -1.24
CA GLY A 85 -3.97 9.16 -1.75
C GLY A 85 -3.50 10.24 -0.76
N GLY A 86 -4.05 11.44 -0.89
CA GLY A 86 -3.78 12.56 0.02
C GLY A 86 -2.29 12.86 0.17
N GLN A 87 -1.79 12.83 1.40
CA GLN A 87 -0.37 13.10 1.70
C GLN A 87 0.58 12.07 1.09
N CYS A 88 0.11 10.84 0.83
CA CYS A 88 0.95 9.78 0.25
C CYS A 88 1.34 10.07 -1.20
N LEU A 89 0.56 10.87 -1.92
CA LEU A 89 0.83 11.22 -3.32
C LEU A 89 2.10 12.05 -3.49
N HIS A 90 2.51 12.80 -2.46
CA HIS A 90 3.74 13.59 -2.50
C HIS A 90 5.01 12.72 -2.63
N TYR A 91 4.93 11.44 -2.29
CA TYR A 91 6.05 10.49 -2.44
C TYR A 91 6.12 9.87 -3.85
N LEU A 92 5.11 10.10 -4.69
CA LEU A 92 5.08 9.67 -6.09
C LEU A 92 5.58 10.80 -6.99
N GLY A 93 6.41 10.45 -7.97
CA GLY A 93 6.83 11.42 -8.99
C GLY A 93 5.72 11.70 -10.01
N ASP A 94 5.83 12.81 -10.74
CA ASP A 94 4.83 13.22 -11.73
C ASP A 94 4.58 12.13 -12.80
N GLU A 95 5.63 11.47 -13.30
CA GLU A 95 5.48 10.35 -14.24
C GLU A 95 4.71 9.17 -13.65
N GLU A 96 4.86 8.91 -12.35
CA GLU A 96 4.13 7.84 -11.69
C GLU A 96 2.66 8.21 -11.55
N LEU A 97 2.38 9.46 -11.16
CA LEU A 97 1.01 9.97 -11.06
C LEU A 97 0.28 9.86 -12.40
N GLU A 98 0.92 10.26 -13.51
CA GLU A 98 0.36 10.09 -14.87
C GLU A 98 0.09 8.61 -15.19
N ARG A 99 1.01 7.70 -14.86
CA ARG A 99 0.80 6.25 -15.08
C ARG A 99 -0.37 5.71 -14.25
N TYR A 100 -0.48 6.10 -12.98
CA TYR A 100 -1.60 5.68 -12.14
C TYR A 100 -2.94 6.24 -12.61
N GLN A 101 -2.98 7.49 -13.08
CA GLN A 101 -4.17 8.07 -13.70
C GLN A 101 -4.59 7.24 -14.92
N LEU A 102 -3.65 6.89 -15.81
CA LEU A 102 -3.93 6.04 -16.97
C LEU A 102 -4.46 4.64 -16.57
N ILE A 103 -3.96 4.06 -15.47
CA ILE A 103 -4.45 2.78 -14.94
C ILE A 103 -5.91 2.91 -14.51
N GLU A 104 -6.25 3.94 -13.73
CA GLU A 104 -7.62 4.16 -13.26
C GLU A 104 -8.58 4.43 -14.43
N GLU A 105 -8.17 5.23 -15.42
CA GLU A 105 -8.95 5.47 -16.64
C GLU A 105 -9.26 4.17 -17.39
N ARG A 106 -8.23 3.33 -17.61
CA ARG A 106 -8.39 2.03 -18.27
C ARG A 106 -9.27 1.08 -17.47
N TYR A 107 -9.11 1.06 -16.15
CA TYR A 107 -9.92 0.23 -15.27
C TYR A 107 -11.39 0.67 -15.27
N PHE A 108 -11.66 1.98 -15.28
CA PHE A 108 -13.02 2.51 -15.35
C PHE A 108 -13.68 2.24 -16.72
N GLN A 109 -12.92 2.34 -17.81
CA GLN A 109 -13.42 2.03 -19.16
C GLN A 109 -13.63 0.53 -19.39
N ALA A 110 -12.90 -0.32 -18.66
CA ALA A 110 -12.98 -1.76 -18.82
C ALA A 110 -13.93 -2.38 -17.78
N GLU A 111 -15.15 -2.69 -18.23
CA GLU A 111 -16.26 -3.22 -17.42
C GLU A 111 -15.93 -4.49 -16.60
N ALA A 112 -14.89 -5.24 -17.01
CA ALA A 112 -14.48 -6.50 -16.40
C ALA A 112 -12.95 -6.74 -16.46
N ALA A 113 -12.14 -5.71 -16.19
CA ALA A 113 -10.69 -5.87 -16.21
C ALA A 113 -10.07 -6.25 -14.85
N ASN A 114 -8.99 -7.02 -14.93
CA ASN A 114 -8.13 -7.31 -13.80
C ASN A 114 -7.19 -6.11 -13.54
N TYR A 115 -7.32 -5.48 -12.36
CA TYR A 115 -6.53 -4.29 -12.04
C TYR A 115 -5.01 -4.54 -12.14
N ARG A 116 -4.57 -5.74 -11.70
CA ARG A 116 -3.16 -6.13 -11.75
C ARG A 116 -2.62 -6.18 -13.18
N GLU A 117 -3.43 -6.63 -14.14
CA GLU A 117 -3.03 -6.74 -15.55
C GLU A 117 -2.94 -5.35 -16.20
N ILE A 118 -3.91 -4.47 -15.94
CA ILE A 118 -3.86 -3.08 -16.42
C ILE A 118 -2.62 -2.38 -15.88
N ARG A 119 -2.36 -2.54 -14.58
CA ARG A 119 -1.18 -1.98 -13.93
C ARG A 119 0.12 -2.51 -14.55
N ALA A 120 0.22 -3.81 -14.80
CA ALA A 120 1.37 -4.42 -15.47
C ALA A 120 1.60 -3.83 -16.88
N GLN A 121 0.52 -3.66 -17.66
CA GLN A 121 0.59 -3.04 -18.98
C GLN A 121 1.02 -1.56 -18.94
N ALA A 122 0.52 -0.78 -17.98
CA ALA A 122 0.82 0.63 -17.86
C ALA A 122 2.28 0.90 -17.43
N PHE A 123 2.85 0.03 -16.59
CA PHE A 123 4.25 0.10 -16.16
C PHE A 123 5.21 -0.70 -17.06
N GLY A 124 4.72 -1.30 -18.16
CA GLY A 124 5.56 -2.01 -19.13
C GLY A 124 6.16 -3.32 -18.62
N MET A 125 5.59 -3.92 -17.57
CA MET A 125 6.02 -5.20 -17.04
C MET A 125 5.23 -6.31 -17.74
N HIS A 126 5.78 -6.88 -18.82
CA HIS A 126 5.25 -8.06 -19.52
C HIS A 126 5.93 -9.34 -19.04
#